data_AF-A0A7C8HUL3-F1
#
_entry.id   AF-A0A7C8HUL3-F1
#
_cell.length_a   1.000
_cell.length_b   1.000
_cell.length_c   1.000
_cell.angle_alpha   90.00
_cell.angle_beta   90.00
_cell.angle_gamma   90.00
#
_symmetry.space_group_name_H-M   'P 1'
#
loop_
_entity.id
_entity.type
_entity.pdbx_description
1 polymer ?
#
loop_
_entity_poly.entity_id
_entity_poly.type
_entity_poly.pdbx_seq_one_letter_code
_entity_poly.pdbx_strand_id
1 'polypeptide(L)'
;MRNLTGYRTDHFALYELLPKYQYSVLSKATGWGLFDPRMLWTLDRLQERFGTATMNDWYWNGRNQFRGWRPFDCPVGADLSSHKFGRAGDIIFKKYPAEEVRVHILENPDDEAYQYITCIEMNVSWFHFDTRNHNTANGLLKIYP
;
A
#
# COMPACT_ATOMS: atom_id res chain seq x y z
N MET A 1 9.90 11.86 -13.83
CA MET A 1 8.86 10.93 -13.34
C MET A 1 8.27 10.19 -14.51
N ARG A 2 8.08 8.87 -14.39
CA ARG A 2 7.40 8.07 -15.43
C ARG A 2 5.92 8.44 -15.42
N ASN A 3 5.33 8.70 -16.57
CA ASN A 3 3.90 8.95 -16.66
C ASN A 3 3.17 7.60 -16.67
N LEU A 4 2.71 7.14 -15.50
CA LEU A 4 2.03 5.85 -15.36
C LEU A 4 0.53 6.00 -15.64
N THR A 5 0.07 5.43 -16.76
CA THR A 5 -1.37 5.33 -17.07
C THR A 5 -2.00 4.04 -16.55
N GLY A 6 -1.18 3.04 -16.20
CA GLY A 6 -1.58 1.76 -15.64
C GLY A 6 -0.36 0.96 -15.18
N TYR A 7 -0.54 0.06 -14.22
CA TYR A 7 0.51 -0.82 -13.71
C TYR A 7 -0.11 -2.12 -13.22
N ARG A 8 0.60 -3.24 -13.38
CA ARG A 8 0.26 -4.53 -12.75
C ARG A 8 1.48 -4.99 -11.97
N THR A 9 1.25 -5.43 -10.75
CA THR A 9 2.30 -5.91 -9.87
C THR A 9 2.86 -7.24 -10.36
N ASP A 10 4.17 -7.39 -10.34
CA ASP A 10 4.82 -8.68 -10.60
C ASP A 10 4.83 -9.57 -9.34
N HIS A 11 4.67 -8.96 -8.17
CA HIS A 11 4.84 -9.63 -6.89
C HIS A 11 3.56 -9.90 -6.09
N PHE A 12 2.46 -9.21 -6.42
CA PHE A 12 1.20 -9.32 -5.70
C PHE A 12 0.08 -9.82 -6.60
N ALA A 13 -0.79 -10.65 -6.03
CA ALA A 13 -2.05 -11.03 -6.66
C ALA A 13 -3.23 -10.20 -6.12
N LEU A 14 -4.33 -10.11 -6.87
CA LEU A 14 -5.52 -9.35 -6.45
C LEU A 14 -6.09 -9.79 -5.10
N TYR A 15 -5.97 -11.06 -4.71
CA TYR A 15 -6.48 -11.52 -3.41
C TYR A 15 -5.69 -10.93 -2.22
N GLU A 16 -4.45 -10.49 -2.44
CA GLU A 16 -3.63 -9.81 -1.43
C GLU A 16 -4.01 -8.34 -1.30
N LEU A 17 -4.62 -7.77 -2.35
CA LEU A 17 -4.93 -6.34 -2.43
C LEU A 17 -6.41 -6.04 -2.18
N LEU A 18 -7.30 -7.01 -2.41
CA LEU A 18 -8.74 -6.88 -2.23
C LEU A 18 -9.24 -7.67 -1.01
N PRO A 19 -10.28 -7.19 -0.30
CA PRO A 19 -10.97 -8.01 0.68
C PRO A 19 -11.68 -9.20 0.01
N LYS A 20 -11.93 -10.24 0.80
CA LYS A 20 -12.44 -11.53 0.32
C LYS A 20 -13.71 -11.40 -0.54
N TYR A 21 -14.66 -10.57 -0.08
CA TYR A 21 -15.92 -10.37 -0.81
C TYR A 21 -15.67 -9.74 -2.18
N GLN A 22 -14.95 -8.63 -2.24
CA GLN A 22 -14.67 -7.95 -3.51
C GLN A 22 -13.85 -8.80 -4.47
N TYR A 23 -12.89 -9.58 -3.98
CA TYR A 23 -12.18 -10.55 -4.82
C TYR A 23 -13.14 -11.58 -5.46
N SER A 24 -14.18 -12.00 -4.74
CA SER A 24 -15.14 -13.00 -5.22
C SER A 24 -16.16 -12.49 -6.25
N VAL A 25 -16.46 -11.18 -6.25
CA VAL A 25 -17.53 -10.60 -7.09
C VAL A 25 -17.01 -9.70 -8.21
N LEU A 26 -15.81 -9.16 -8.10
CA LEU A 26 -15.24 -8.26 -9.11
C LEU A 26 -14.54 -9.04 -10.22
N SER A 27 -14.67 -8.55 -11.46
CA SER A 27 -13.80 -8.98 -12.55
C SER A 27 -12.35 -8.57 -12.27
N LYS A 28 -11.37 -9.28 -12.85
CA LYS A 28 -9.96 -8.88 -12.75
C LYS A 28 -9.71 -7.46 -13.25
N ALA A 29 -10.36 -7.07 -14.35
CA ALA A 29 -10.21 -5.74 -14.92
C ALA A 29 -10.72 -4.65 -13.96
N THR A 30 -11.90 -4.86 -13.36
CA THR A 30 -12.45 -3.97 -12.34
C THR A 30 -11.58 -3.94 -11.10
N GLY A 31 -11.14 -5.10 -10.60
CA GLY A 31 -10.28 -5.19 -9.43
C GLY A 31 -8.98 -4.43 -9.58
N TRP A 32 -8.24 -4.61 -10.69
CA TRP A 32 -7.04 -3.84 -10.98
C TRP A 32 -7.34 -2.35 -11.20
N GLY A 33 -8.48 -2.02 -11.80
CA GLY A 33 -8.90 -0.64 -12.07
C GLY A 33 -9.23 0.19 -10.82
N LEU A 34 -9.33 -0.44 -9.63
CA LEU A 34 -9.55 0.28 -8.37
C LEU A 34 -8.28 0.98 -7.87
N PHE A 35 -7.10 0.58 -8.33
CA PHE A 35 -5.82 1.00 -7.75
C PHE A 35 -5.15 2.11 -8.54
N ASP A 36 -4.52 3.04 -7.82
CA ASP A 36 -3.63 4.01 -8.41
C ASP A 36 -2.35 3.31 -8.91
N PRO A 37 -1.94 3.49 -10.17
CA PRO A 37 -0.77 2.80 -10.72
C PRO A 37 0.52 3.16 -9.98
N ARG A 38 0.59 4.34 -9.35
CA ARG A 38 1.73 4.74 -8.52
C ARG A 38 1.83 3.91 -7.24
N MET A 39 0.69 3.59 -6.63
CA MET A 39 0.62 2.74 -5.44
C MET A 39 1.08 1.32 -5.77
N LEU A 40 0.59 0.74 -6.87
CA LEU A 40 1.00 -0.60 -7.31
C LEU A 40 2.49 -0.65 -7.70
N TRP A 41 2.99 0.39 -8.38
CA TRP A 41 4.41 0.49 -8.72
C TRP A 41 5.29 0.53 -7.47
N THR A 42 4.94 1.37 -6.50
CA THR A 42 5.66 1.47 -5.23
C THR A 42 5.63 0.15 -4.47
N LEU A 43 4.50 -0.55 -4.48
CA LEU A 43 4.36 -1.84 -3.81
C LEU A 43 5.38 -2.88 -4.32
N ASP A 44 5.58 -2.99 -5.63
CA ASP A 44 6.62 -3.88 -6.18
C ASP A 44 8.03 -3.44 -5.77
N ARG A 45 8.34 -2.14 -5.84
CA ARG A 45 9.66 -1.64 -5.44
C ARG A 45 9.97 -1.90 -3.96
N LEU A 46 8.96 -1.75 -3.10
CA LEU A 46 9.08 -2.08 -1.69
C LEU A 46 9.39 -3.57 -1.49
N GLN A 47 8.73 -4.46 -2.23
CA GLN A 47 9.03 -5.90 -2.16
C GLN A 47 10.41 -6.25 -2.71
N GLU A 48 10.85 -5.63 -3.81
CA GLU A 48 12.20 -5.81 -4.34
C GLU A 48 13.27 -5.36 -3.34
N ARG A 49 12.98 -4.30 -2.58
CA ARG A 49 13.89 -3.72 -1.58
C ARG A 49 13.94 -4.52 -0.28
N PHE A 50 12.80 -4.81 0.30
CA PHE A 50 12.66 -5.36 1.66
C PHE A 50 12.33 -6.86 1.67
N GLY A 51 12.15 -7.48 0.50
CA GLY A 51 11.80 -8.88 0.33
C GLY A 51 10.31 -9.14 0.49
N THR A 52 9.97 -10.43 0.68
CA THR A 52 8.57 -10.90 0.74
C THR A 52 7.72 -10.05 1.67
N ALA A 53 6.65 -9.51 1.09
CA ALA A 53 5.71 -8.63 1.73
C ALA A 53 4.31 -9.24 1.67
N THR A 54 3.48 -8.94 2.66
CA THR A 54 2.10 -9.41 2.74
C THR A 54 1.21 -8.24 3.13
N MET A 55 0.10 -8.09 2.40
CA MET A 55 -0.97 -7.15 2.75
C MET A 55 -2.13 -7.91 3.36
N ASN A 56 -3.08 -8.38 2.54
CA ASN A 56 -4.12 -9.29 3.02
C ASN A 56 -3.60 -10.73 3.08
N ASP A 57 -3.96 -11.46 4.13
CA ASP A 57 -3.54 -12.84 4.36
C ASP A 57 -4.70 -13.85 4.36
N TRP A 58 -5.95 -13.38 4.18
CA TRP A 58 -7.16 -14.20 4.23
C TRP A 58 -7.17 -15.36 3.21
N TYR A 59 -6.45 -15.21 2.09
CA TYR A 59 -6.33 -16.27 1.08
C TYR A 59 -5.55 -17.48 1.60
N TRP A 60 -4.70 -17.28 2.61
CA TRP A 60 -3.91 -18.31 3.28
C TRP A 60 -4.43 -18.60 4.70
N ASN A 61 -5.75 -18.47 4.91
CA ASN A 61 -6.43 -18.68 6.20
C ASN A 61 -6.04 -17.68 7.31
N GLY A 62 -5.44 -16.54 6.96
CA GLY A 62 -5.22 -15.44 7.89
C GLY A 62 -6.49 -14.64 8.18
N ARG A 63 -6.37 -13.60 9.00
CA ARG A 63 -7.51 -12.76 9.48
C ARG A 63 -7.57 -11.38 8.83
N ASN A 64 -6.50 -10.94 8.17
CA ASN A 64 -6.35 -9.62 7.58
C ASN A 64 -6.93 -9.59 6.17
N GLN A 65 -7.90 -8.69 5.94
CA GLN A 65 -8.52 -8.48 4.63
C GLN A 65 -8.75 -7.02 4.23
N PHE A 66 -8.35 -6.08 5.09
CA PHE A 66 -8.53 -4.64 4.89
C PHE A 66 -7.18 -3.90 4.89
N ARG A 67 -6.14 -4.50 4.33
CA ARG A 67 -4.78 -3.95 4.27
C ARG A 67 -4.46 -3.28 2.93
N GLY A 68 -5.15 -3.68 1.86
CA GLY A 68 -5.10 -3.03 0.55
C GLY A 68 -6.27 -2.09 0.31
N TRP A 69 -7.03 -2.30 -0.74
CA TRP A 69 -8.25 -1.53 -0.98
C TRP A 69 -9.31 -1.83 0.10
N ARG A 70 -10.08 -0.81 0.48
CA ARG A 70 -11.19 -0.93 1.43
C ARG A 70 -12.48 -0.39 0.80
N PRO A 71 -13.63 -1.05 0.99
CA PRO A 71 -14.90 -0.46 0.57
C PRO A 71 -15.25 0.74 1.47
N PHE A 72 -16.08 1.66 0.97
CA PHE A 72 -16.41 2.90 1.69
C PHE A 72 -17.13 2.67 3.02
N ASP A 73 -17.91 1.58 3.11
CA ASP A 73 -18.62 1.11 4.30
C ASP A 73 -17.73 0.31 5.27
N CYS A 74 -16.44 0.13 4.96
CA CYS A 74 -15.49 -0.49 5.89
C CYS A 74 -15.37 0.36 7.16
N PRO A 75 -15.55 -0.23 8.36
CA PRO A 75 -15.46 0.51 9.62
C PRO A 75 -14.00 0.77 10.07
N VAL A 76 -13.01 0.32 9.29
CA VAL A 76 -11.58 0.41 9.65
C VAL A 76 -10.94 1.65 9.04
N GLY A 77 -10.43 2.52 9.91
CA GLY A 77 -9.73 3.75 9.55
C GLY A 77 -10.68 4.93 9.27
N ALA A 78 -10.11 6.02 8.77
CA ALA A 78 -10.86 7.26 8.51
C ALA A 78 -11.86 7.17 7.34
N ASP A 79 -12.90 8.00 7.39
CA ASP A 79 -13.98 8.05 6.40
C ASP A 79 -13.49 8.22 4.96
N LEU A 80 -12.46 9.06 4.76
CA LEU A 80 -11.84 9.35 3.47
C LEU A 80 -10.40 8.83 3.39
N SER A 81 -10.11 7.70 4.04
CA SER A 81 -8.79 7.05 3.98
C SER A 81 -8.36 6.74 2.54
N SER A 82 -7.07 6.92 2.25
CA SER A 82 -6.45 6.57 0.96
C SER A 82 -6.66 5.11 0.54
N HIS A 83 -6.90 4.18 1.48
CA HIS A 83 -7.27 2.79 1.16
C HIS A 83 -8.58 2.70 0.35
N LYS A 84 -9.55 3.58 0.62
CA LYS A 84 -10.86 3.60 -0.08
C LYS A 84 -10.74 4.06 -1.54
N PHE A 85 -9.65 4.75 -1.84
CA PHE A 85 -9.32 5.25 -3.17
C PHE A 85 -8.23 4.44 -3.88
N GLY A 86 -7.85 3.27 -3.34
CA GLY A 86 -6.82 2.41 -3.95
C GLY A 86 -5.42 3.03 -3.97
N ARG A 87 -5.11 3.92 -3.02
CA ARG A 87 -3.86 4.69 -2.97
C ARG A 87 -2.95 4.33 -1.81
N ALA A 88 -3.37 3.41 -0.93
CA ALA A 88 -2.63 3.04 0.28
C ALA A 88 -2.46 1.54 0.44
N GLY A 89 -1.43 1.16 1.19
CA GLY A 89 -1.19 -0.22 1.60
C GLY A 89 -0.62 -0.32 3.01
N ASP A 90 -1.14 -1.27 3.77
CA ASP A 90 -0.60 -1.70 5.06
C ASP A 90 0.18 -3.00 4.83
N ILE A 91 1.51 -2.94 4.94
CA ILE A 91 2.39 -4.04 4.56
C ILE A 91 3.06 -4.64 5.80
N ILE A 92 3.11 -5.97 5.84
CA ILE A 92 3.99 -6.73 6.72
C ILE A 92 5.13 -7.31 5.87
N PHE A 93 6.37 -6.90 6.16
CA PHE A 93 7.56 -7.49 5.55
C PHE A 93 8.01 -8.68 6.40
N LYS A 94 8.33 -9.81 5.74
CA LYS A 94 8.76 -11.02 6.44
C LYS A 94 10.06 -10.84 7.23
N LYS A 95 10.97 -10.00 6.73
CA LYS A 95 12.33 -9.85 7.26
C LYS A 95 12.53 -8.58 8.10
N TYR A 96 11.72 -7.55 7.90
CA TYR A 96 11.94 -6.23 8.48
C TYR A 96 10.74 -5.80 9.33
N PRO A 97 10.95 -5.37 10.58
CA PRO A 97 9.95 -4.63 11.34
C PRO A 97 9.53 -3.36 10.62
N ALA A 98 8.27 -2.95 10.80
CA ALA A 98 7.75 -1.73 10.18
C ALA A 98 8.57 -0.48 10.50
N GLU A 99 9.12 -0.39 11.72
CA GLU A 99 9.93 0.76 12.12
C GLU A 99 11.25 0.86 11.38
N GLU A 100 11.93 -0.27 11.14
CA GLU A 100 13.17 -0.28 10.35
C GLU A 100 12.92 0.17 8.91
N VAL A 101 11.78 -0.22 8.33
CA VAL A 101 11.36 0.24 6.99
C VAL A 101 11.11 1.74 6.98
N ARG A 102 10.43 2.29 8.00
CA ARG A 102 10.20 3.74 8.11
C ARG A 102 11.51 4.51 8.21
N VAL A 103 12.41 4.10 9.10
CA VAL A 103 13.72 4.73 9.28
C VAL A 103 14.47 4.74 7.97
N HIS A 104 14.55 3.59 7.29
CA HIS A 104 15.25 3.49 6.02
C HIS A 104 14.68 4.43 4.94
N ILE A 105 13.35 4.53 4.80
CA ILE A 105 12.73 5.43 3.82
C ILE A 105 12.96 6.90 4.18
N LEU A 106 12.88 7.25 5.46
CA LEU A 106 13.09 8.63 5.93
C LEU A 106 14.55 9.08 5.79
N GLU A 107 15.50 8.15 5.88
CA GLU A 107 16.93 8.41 5.66
C GLU A 107 17.31 8.47 4.17
N ASN A 108 16.45 7.96 3.27
CA ASN A 108 16.70 7.89 1.83
C ASN A 108 15.54 8.52 1.02
N PRO A 109 15.17 9.79 1.27
CA PRO A 109 13.97 10.40 0.70
C PRO A 109 14.00 10.53 -0.84
N ASP A 110 15.20 10.54 -1.43
CA ASP A 110 15.42 10.69 -2.87
C ASP A 110 15.58 9.35 -3.62
N ASP A 111 15.47 8.21 -2.94
CA ASP A 111 15.53 6.89 -3.60
C ASP A 111 14.33 6.73 -4.56
N GLU A 112 14.63 6.33 -5.80
CA GLU A 112 13.62 6.15 -6.85
C GLU A 112 12.51 5.19 -6.42
N ALA A 113 12.81 4.19 -5.59
CA ALA A 113 11.85 3.22 -5.06
C ALA A 113 10.72 3.89 -4.27
N TYR A 114 10.97 5.06 -3.68
CA TYR A 114 10.03 5.79 -2.81
C TYR A 114 9.41 7.01 -3.49
N GLN A 115 9.69 7.24 -4.79
CA GLN A 115 9.33 8.48 -5.50
C GLN A 115 7.83 8.86 -5.48
N TYR A 116 6.94 7.89 -5.22
CA TYR A 116 5.50 8.14 -5.15
C TYR A 116 4.93 8.07 -3.72
N ILE A 117 5.76 7.72 -2.72
CA ILE A 117 5.33 7.76 -1.33
C ILE A 117 5.19 9.22 -0.93
N THR A 118 4.03 9.57 -0.41
CA THR A 118 3.73 10.94 0.02
C THR A 118 3.34 11.03 1.49
N CYS A 119 2.89 9.91 2.06
CA CYS A 119 2.43 9.80 3.43
C CYS A 119 2.81 8.43 4.01
N ILE A 120 3.20 8.41 5.29
CA ILE A 120 3.46 7.20 6.08
C ILE A 120 2.78 7.30 7.46
N GLU A 121 2.31 6.18 8.00
CA GLU A 121 1.77 6.11 9.36
C GLU A 121 2.85 5.66 10.34
N MET A 122 3.01 6.42 11.42
CA MET A 122 3.96 6.17 12.49
C MET A 122 3.31 5.36 13.62
N ASN A 123 4.10 4.74 14.49
CA ASN A 123 3.64 4.08 15.71
C ASN A 123 2.60 2.95 15.52
N VAL A 124 2.61 2.28 14.37
CA VAL A 124 1.82 1.06 14.09
C VAL A 124 2.73 -0.12 13.73
N SER A 125 2.27 -1.35 13.92
CA SER A 125 3.08 -2.56 13.73
C SER A 125 3.24 -3.01 12.27
N TRP A 126 2.52 -2.39 11.34
CA TRP A 126 2.66 -2.56 9.88
C TRP A 126 3.27 -1.32 9.25
N PHE A 127 3.85 -1.46 8.06
CA PHE A 127 4.29 -0.32 7.29
C PHE A 127 3.13 0.20 6.44
N HIS A 128 2.56 1.34 6.83
CA HIS A 128 1.57 2.05 6.02
C HIS A 128 2.26 3.07 5.12
N PHE A 129 1.86 3.10 3.85
CA PHE A 129 2.21 4.19 2.93
C PHE A 129 1.01 4.55 2.05
N ASP A 130 1.00 5.77 1.52
CA ASP A 130 0.10 6.12 0.44
C ASP A 130 0.62 7.21 -0.53
N THR A 131 -0.08 7.34 -1.66
CA THR A 131 0.25 8.22 -2.80
C THR A 131 -0.70 9.41 -2.94
N ARG A 132 -1.28 9.88 -1.83
CA ARG A 132 -2.20 11.04 -1.82
C ARG A 132 -1.53 12.31 -2.35
N ASN A 133 -2.34 13.31 -2.65
CA ASN A 133 -1.83 14.59 -3.13
C ASN A 133 -1.16 15.37 -1.99
N HIS A 134 0.16 15.26 -1.86
CA HIS A 134 0.98 16.00 -0.90
C HIS A 134 2.33 16.35 -1.52
N ASN A 135 2.82 17.56 -1.27
CA ASN A 135 4.12 18.02 -1.76
C ASN A 135 5.23 17.56 -0.81
N THR A 136 6.09 16.66 -1.27
CA THR A 136 7.18 16.07 -0.49
C THR A 136 8.45 16.93 -0.42
N ALA A 137 8.46 18.14 -0.98
CA ALA A 137 9.60 19.06 -0.90
C ALA A 137 10.05 19.37 0.54
N ASN A 138 9.11 19.32 1.50
CA ASN A 138 9.38 19.50 2.93
C ASN A 138 9.32 18.16 3.71
N GLY A 139 9.46 17.04 3.01
CA GLY A 139 9.38 15.69 3.56
C GLY A 139 7.99 15.04 3.42
N LEU A 140 7.98 13.75 3.76
CA LEU A 140 6.77 12.92 3.78
C LEU A 140 5.79 13.40 4.86
N LEU A 141 4.48 13.35 4.55
CA LEU A 141 3.45 13.51 5.55
C LEU A 141 3.51 12.34 6.55
N LYS A 142 3.59 12.65 7.84
CA LYS A 142 3.58 11.65 8.92
C LYS A 142 2.21 11.71 9.61
N ILE A 143 1.50 10.59 9.64
CA ILE A 143 0.25 10.44 10.39
C ILE A 143 0.42 9.47 11.55
N TYR A 144 -0.50 9.52 12.50
CA TYR A 144 -0.50 8.72 13.72
C TYR A 144 -1.91 8.11 13.91
N PRO A 145 -2.02 6.94 14.56
CA PRO A 145 -3.28 6.24 14.76
C PRO A 145 -4.27 6.99 15.66
#